data_AF-A0AAN9G529-F1
#
_entry.id   AF-A0AAN9G529-F1
#
_cell.length_a   1.000
_cell.length_b   1.000
_cell.length_c   1.000
_cell.angle_alpha   90.00
_cell.angle_beta   90.00
_cell.angle_gamma   90.00
#
_symmetry.space_group_name_H-M   'P 1'
#
loop_
_entity.id
_entity.type
_entity.pdbx_description
1 polymer ?
#
loop_
_entity_poly.entity_id
_entity_poly.type
_entity_poly.pdbx_seq_one_letter_code
_entity_poly.pdbx_strand_id
1 'polypeptide(L)'
;MEYLRKPDPLSFDGNVAENWRHFQTEFDIYIEAAHGNTNDRTRSCILLNLAGREAIEKAKTFTYAPEVKNNNGGVIQAAENPESVAVLKSEVSRT
;
A
#
# COMPACT_ATOMS: atom_id res chain seq x y z
N MET A 1 17.62 -9.17 -15.00
CA MET A 1 16.78 -8.75 -13.86
C MET A 1 17.07 -9.53 -12.57
N GLU A 2 18.11 -10.39 -12.51
CA GLU A 2 18.34 -11.32 -11.38
C GLU A 2 19.13 -10.73 -10.18
N TYR A 3 19.28 -9.40 -10.07
CA TYR A 3 20.14 -8.79 -9.03
C TYR A 3 19.50 -7.67 -8.21
N LEU A 4 18.20 -7.38 -8.41
CA LEU A 4 17.53 -6.39 -7.58
C LEU A 4 17.08 -7.04 -6.27
N ARG A 5 17.63 -6.53 -5.15
CA ARG A 5 17.18 -6.91 -3.81
C ARG A 5 15.68 -6.59 -3.69
N LYS A 6 14.90 -7.58 -3.28
CA LYS A 6 13.51 -7.40 -2.87
C LYS A 6 13.46 -7.02 -1.38
N PRO A 7 12.43 -6.27 -0.95
CA PRO A 7 12.19 -6.04 0.47
C PRO A 7 12.02 -7.36 1.20
N ASP A 8 12.45 -7.39 2.45
CA ASP A 8 12.05 -8.46 3.36
C ASP A 8 10.54 -8.33 3.65
N PRO A 9 9.79 -9.43 3.86
CA PRO A 9 8.36 -9.35 4.17
C PRO A 9 8.09 -8.48 5.40
N LEU A 10 6.96 -7.77 5.40
CA LEU A 10 6.57 -6.91 6.51
C LEU A 10 6.33 -7.76 7.77
N SER A 11 7.06 -7.46 8.83
CA SER A 11 6.84 -8.04 10.14
C SER A 11 5.92 -7.17 10.99
N PHE A 12 4.85 -7.78 11.51
CA PHE A 12 3.95 -7.16 12.48
C PHE A 12 4.36 -7.44 13.94
N ASP A 13 5.52 -8.03 14.16
CA ASP A 13 6.08 -8.24 15.49
C ASP A 13 6.95 -7.05 15.94
N GLY A 14 6.90 -6.73 17.24
CA GLY A 14 7.72 -5.67 17.81
C GLY A 14 7.28 -4.26 17.37
N ASN A 15 8.20 -3.46 16.85
CA ASN A 15 7.92 -2.08 16.42
C ASN A 15 7.37 -2.05 14.99
N VAL A 16 6.06 -2.28 14.85
CA VAL A 16 5.36 -2.33 13.57
C VAL A 16 5.53 -1.04 12.74
N ALA A 17 5.50 0.12 13.38
CA ALA A 17 5.64 1.41 12.68
C ALA A 17 7.01 1.55 12.01
N GLU A 18 8.07 1.15 12.70
CA GLU A 18 9.44 1.18 12.15
C GLU A 18 9.63 0.10 11.07
N ASN A 19 9.12 -1.12 11.30
CA ASN A 19 9.15 -2.19 10.31
C ASN A 19 8.43 -1.77 9.02
N TRP A 20 7.27 -1.12 9.15
CA TRP A 20 6.52 -0.59 8.03
C TRP A 20 7.29 0.50 7.28
N ARG A 21 7.91 1.44 8.00
CA ARG A 21 8.74 2.50 7.40
C ARG A 21 9.90 1.92 6.59
N HIS A 22 10.56 0.88 7.12
CA HIS A 22 11.63 0.17 6.41
C HIS A 22 11.11 -0.52 5.15
N PHE A 23 10.06 -1.33 5.30
CA PHE A 23 9.44 -2.03 4.17
C PHE A 23 8.99 -1.06 3.07
N GLN A 24 8.32 0.03 3.42
CA GLN A 24 7.84 1.03 2.46
C GLN A 24 9.00 1.65 1.67
N THR A 25 10.09 1.98 2.35
CA THR A 25 11.29 2.56 1.72
C THR A 25 11.90 1.56 0.72
N GLU A 26 12.06 0.29 1.12
CA GLU A 26 12.62 -0.75 0.26
C GLU A 26 11.69 -1.07 -0.92
N PHE A 27 10.38 -1.07 -0.70
CA PHE A 27 9.37 -1.27 -1.74
C PHE A 27 9.44 -0.16 -2.80
N ASP A 28 9.56 1.10 -2.39
CA ASP A 28 9.63 2.23 -3.32
C ASP A 28 10.89 2.18 -4.20
N ILE A 29 12.03 1.81 -3.62
CA ILE A 29 13.26 1.56 -4.38
C ILE A 29 13.07 0.42 -5.38
N TYR A 30 12.47 -0.70 -4.95
CA TYR A 30 12.25 -1.87 -5.81
C TYR A 30 11.30 -1.56 -6.97
N ILE A 31 10.18 -0.88 -6.71
CA ILE A 31 9.22 -0.48 -7.74
C ILE A 31 9.85 0.48 -8.74
N GLU A 32 10.58 1.48 -8.29
CA GLU A 32 11.23 2.44 -9.20
C GLU A 32 12.26 1.72 -10.10
N ALA A 33 13.10 0.87 -9.52
CA ALA A 33 14.16 0.18 -10.25
C ALA A 33 13.68 -0.93 -11.20
N ALA A 34 12.64 -1.70 -10.81
CA ALA A 34 12.17 -2.87 -11.56
C ALA A 34 10.86 -2.63 -12.34
N HIS A 35 10.04 -1.69 -11.90
CA HIS A 35 8.63 -1.57 -12.29
C HIS A 35 8.17 -0.11 -12.48
N GLY A 36 9.08 0.85 -12.73
CA GLY A 36 8.80 2.28 -12.73
C GLY A 36 7.63 2.72 -13.63
N ASN A 37 7.38 2.04 -14.75
CA ASN A 37 6.29 2.36 -15.68
C ASN A 37 4.95 1.64 -15.41
N THR A 38 4.84 0.97 -14.27
CA THR A 38 3.65 0.14 -13.94
C THR A 38 2.51 0.99 -13.39
N ASN A 39 1.26 0.61 -13.68
CA ASN A 39 0.07 1.30 -13.18
C ASN A 39 -0.14 1.08 -11.67
N ASP A 40 -0.99 1.91 -11.07
CA ASP A 40 -1.21 1.93 -9.62
C ASP A 40 -1.76 0.60 -9.09
N ARG A 41 -2.70 -0.01 -9.82
CA ARG A 41 -3.28 -1.31 -9.49
C ARG A 41 -2.24 -2.41 -9.38
N THR A 42 -1.36 -2.52 -10.36
CA THR A 42 -0.30 -3.54 -10.35
C THR A 42 0.73 -3.24 -9.25
N ARG A 43 1.06 -1.96 -8.99
CA ARG A 43 1.92 -1.59 -7.85
C ARG A 43 1.31 -2.00 -6.51
N SER A 44 0.00 -1.84 -6.33
CA SER A 44 -0.75 -2.32 -5.16
C SER A 44 -0.67 -3.84 -4.99
N CYS A 45 -0.84 -4.60 -6.08
CA CYS A 45 -0.68 -6.05 -6.03
C CYS A 45 0.75 -6.46 -5.66
N ILE A 46 1.77 -5.78 -6.20
CA ILE A 46 3.17 -6.05 -5.86
C ILE A 46 3.43 -5.72 -4.39
N LEU A 47 2.89 -4.61 -3.87
CA LEU A 47 3.02 -4.23 -2.47
C LEU A 47 2.53 -5.32 -1.54
N LEU A 48 1.30 -5.80 -1.74
CA LEU A 48 0.71 -6.85 -0.91
C LEU A 48 1.43 -8.18 -1.09
N ASN A 49 1.89 -8.50 -2.29
CA ASN A 49 2.67 -9.71 -2.55
C ASN A 49 4.00 -9.72 -1.78
N LEU A 50 4.73 -8.60 -1.79
CA LEU A 50 6.02 -8.47 -1.10
C LEU A 50 5.85 -8.32 0.42
N ALA A 51 4.80 -7.62 0.87
CA ALA A 51 4.51 -7.46 2.30
C ALA A 51 4.16 -8.79 2.99
N GLY A 52 3.66 -9.77 2.21
CA GLY A 52 3.45 -11.13 2.67
C GLY A 52 2.02 -11.42 3.13
N ARG A 53 1.80 -12.67 3.56
CA ARG A 53 0.45 -13.21 3.82
C ARG A 53 -0.31 -12.43 4.88
N GLU A 54 0.35 -12.04 5.97
CA GLU A 54 -0.32 -11.33 7.06
C GLU A 54 -0.84 -9.96 6.60
N ALA A 55 -0.05 -9.21 5.81
CA ALA A 55 -0.48 -7.94 5.23
C ALA A 55 -1.67 -8.12 4.27
N ILE A 56 -1.70 -9.21 3.49
CA ILE A 56 -2.84 -9.56 2.62
C ILE A 56 -4.11 -9.79 3.44
N GLU A 57 -4.03 -10.56 4.52
CA GLU A 57 -5.19 -10.81 5.38
C GLU A 57 -5.65 -9.54 6.09
N LYS A 58 -4.71 -8.73 6.57
CA LYS A 58 -5.02 -7.45 7.20
C LYS A 58 -5.66 -6.47 6.20
N ALA A 59 -5.20 -6.43 4.96
CA ALA A 59 -5.79 -5.59 3.91
C ALA A 59 -7.27 -5.90 3.62
N LYS A 60 -7.73 -7.14 3.85
CA LYS A 60 -9.16 -7.51 3.75
C LYS A 60 -10.02 -6.87 4.84
N THR A 61 -9.41 -6.36 5.91
CA THR A 61 -10.09 -5.73 7.04
C THR A 61 -10.14 -4.20 6.95
N PHE A 62 -9.45 -3.60 5.97
CA PHE A 62 -9.42 -2.15 5.77
C PHE A 62 -10.79 -1.60 5.40
N THR A 63 -11.11 -0.43 5.95
CA THR A 63 -12.36 0.28 5.70
C THR A 63 -12.05 1.56 4.96
N TYR A 64 -12.41 1.59 3.68
CA TYR A 64 -12.13 2.70 2.78
C TYR A 64 -13.17 3.80 2.92
N ALA A 65 -12.72 5.05 3.01
CA ALA A 65 -13.58 6.20 3.14
C ALA A 65 -14.46 6.37 1.89
N PRO A 66 -15.79 6.56 2.06
CA PRO A 66 -16.69 6.80 0.93
C PRO A 66 -16.52 8.22 0.37
N GLU A 67 -17.10 8.44 -0.81
CA GLU A 67 -17.18 9.76 -1.43
C GLU A 67 -17.95 10.74 -0.52
N VAL A 68 -17.37 11.93 -0.29
CA VAL A 68 -18.01 13.01 0.47
C VAL A 68 -18.51 14.07 -0.50
N LYS A 69 -19.81 14.37 -0.46
CA LYS A 69 -20.46 15.41 -1.28
C LYS A 69 -20.81 16.64 -0.45
N ASN A 70 -20.78 17.80 -1.08
CA ASN A 70 -21.35 19.03 -0.53
C ASN A 70 -22.88 19.00 -0.65
N ASN A 71 -23.53 19.97 0.00
CA ASN A 71 -25.00 20.12 -0.01
C ASN A 71 -25.60 20.30 -1.42
N ASN A 72 -24.77 20.65 -2.41
CA ASN A 72 -25.17 20.86 -3.80
C ASN A 72 -24.89 19.63 -4.68
N GLY A 73 -24.47 18.50 -4.09
CA GLY A 73 -24.15 17.26 -4.79
C GLY A 73 -22.77 17.20 -5.44
N GLY A 74 -21.94 18.24 -5.28
CA GLY A 74 -20.56 18.26 -5.77
C GLY A 74 -19.61 17.47 -4.87
N VAL A 75 -18.69 16.70 -5.46
CA VAL A 75 -17.72 15.87 -4.73
C VAL A 75 -16.66 16.76 -4.07
N ILE A 76 -16.54 16.68 -2.75
CA ILE A 76 -15.50 17.34 -1.95
C ILE A 76 -14.31 16.40 -1.76
N GLN A 77 -14.58 15.10 -1.57
CA GLN A 77 -13.56 14.07 -1.41
C GLN A 77 -14.01 12.83 -2.19
N ALA A 78 -13.17 12.35 -3.09
CA ALA A 78 -13.42 11.10 -3.79
C ALA A 78 -13.34 9.91 -2.83
N ALA A 79 -14.08 8.84 -3.12
CA ALA A 79 -13.95 7.58 -2.38
C ALA A 79 -12.52 7.06 -2.46
N GLU A 80 -12.01 6.51 -1.34
CA GLU A 80 -10.72 5.83 -1.33
C GLU A 80 -10.78 4.58 -2.23
N ASN A 81 -9.75 4.42 -3.07
CA ASN A 81 -9.65 3.29 -3.99
C ASN A 81 -8.76 2.19 -3.37
N PRO A 82 -9.30 0.98 -3.11
CA PRO A 82 -8.52 -0.14 -2.57
C PRO A 82 -7.42 -0.63 -3.54
N GLU A 83 -7.50 -0.29 -4.82
CA GLU A 83 -6.47 -0.61 -5.81
C GLU A 83 -5.35 0.43 -5.84
N SER A 84 -5.43 1.50 -5.03
CA SER A 84 -4.39 2.53 -4.99
C SER A 84 -3.29 2.21 -4.00
N VAL A 85 -2.04 2.29 -4.45
CA VAL A 85 -0.88 1.96 -3.61
C VAL A 85 -0.74 2.96 -2.47
N ALA A 86 -1.12 4.22 -2.72
CA ALA A 86 -1.10 5.27 -1.73
C ALA A 86 -2.13 5.02 -0.62
N VAL A 87 -3.34 4.59 -0.99
CA VAL A 87 -4.40 4.25 -0.03
C VAL A 87 -3.97 3.07 0.83
N LEU A 88 -3.51 1.97 0.20
CA LEU A 88 -3.03 0.80 0.94
C LEU A 88 -1.89 1.13 1.90
N LYS A 89 -0.93 1.96 1.46
CA LYS A 89 0.16 2.40 2.33
C LYS A 89 -0.34 3.18 3.55
N SER A 90 -1.34 4.05 3.35
CA SER A 90 -1.91 4.83 4.44
C SER A 90 -2.70 3.97 5.43
N GLU A 91 -3.42 2.94 4.96
CA GLU A 91 -4.16 2.01 5.81
C GLU A 91 -3.25 1.14 6.68
N VAL A 92 -2.13 0.67 6.13
CA VAL A 92 -1.14 -0.09 6.92
C VAL A 92 -0.52 0.80 8.01
N SER A 93 -0.27 2.08 7.74
CA SER A 93 0.22 3.03 8.75
C SER A 93 -0.79 3.34 9.87
N ARG A 94 -2.09 3.11 9.64
CA ARG A 94 -3.17 3.37 10.62
C ARG A 94 -3.42 2.18 11.56
N THR A 95 -2.87 1.02 11.23
CA THR A 95 -2.98 -0.22 12.03
C THR A 95 -2.12 -0.14 13.30
#